data_AF-A0A946EWK8-F1
#
_entry.id   AF-A0A946EWK8-F1
#
_cell.length_a   1.000
_cell.length_b   1.000
_cell.length_c   1.000
_cell.angle_alpha   90.00
_cell.angle_beta   90.00
_cell.angle_gamma   90.00
#
_symmetry.space_group_name_H-M   'P 1'
#
loop_
_entity.id
_entity.type
_entity.pdbx_description
1 polymer ?
#
loop_
_entity_poly.entity_id
_entity_poly.type
_entity_poly.pdbx_seq_one_letter_code
_entity_poly.pdbx_strand_id
1 'polypeptide(L)'
;TRGMVAHGAYSASKAAVRILGDSWDYSLSRHKISTTVIFPGWIATEMTENHKFKMPFLMTSDTAAKKIANVIQKGKRTYILPWQWNIIVPIFRILPRWIIKLFSV
;
A
#
# COMPACT_ATOMS: atom_id res chain seq x y z
N THR A 1 4.93 8.55 -4.01
CA THR A 1 4.29 8.57 -2.68
C THR A 1 4.95 9.63 -1.84
N ARG A 2 4.24 10.20 -0.86
CA ARG A 2 4.88 11.00 0.20
C ARG A 2 5.14 10.09 1.40
N GLY A 3 6.25 10.30 2.11
CA GLY A 3 6.57 9.52 3.30
C GLY A 3 5.63 9.87 4.46
N MET A 4 5.38 8.90 5.31
CA MET A 4 4.70 9.16 6.58
C MET A 4 5.67 9.85 7.54
N VAL A 5 5.17 10.81 8.32
CA VAL A 5 5.93 11.48 9.38
C VAL A 5 6.52 10.42 10.32
N ALA A 6 7.78 10.59 10.72
CA ALA A 6 8.54 9.67 11.57
C ALA A 6 8.82 8.24 11.03
N HIS A 7 8.34 7.88 9.84
CA HIS A 7 8.49 6.52 9.27
C HIS A 7 9.22 6.53 7.92
N GLY A 8 10.25 7.36 7.79
CA GLY A 8 10.97 7.60 6.54
C GLY A 8 11.59 6.35 5.93
N ALA A 9 12.35 5.57 6.72
CA ALA A 9 13.01 4.36 6.26
C ALA A 9 12.02 3.29 5.78
N TYR A 10 10.97 3.03 6.56
CA TYR A 10 9.89 2.11 6.19
C TYR A 10 9.15 2.58 4.93
N SER A 11 8.83 3.88 4.84
CA SER A 11 8.15 4.45 3.69
C SER A 11 9.00 4.35 2.41
N ALA A 12 10.32 4.57 2.53
CA ALA A 12 11.26 4.45 1.42
C ALA A 12 11.38 3.00 0.94
N SER A 13 11.57 2.03 1.85
CA SER A 13 11.69 0.62 1.48
C SER A 13 10.42 0.11 0.79
N LYS A 14 9.23 0.45 1.29
CA LYS A 14 7.95 0.09 0.66
C LYS A 14 7.73 0.82 -0.68
N ALA A 15 8.24 2.03 -0.84
CA ALA A 15 8.20 2.73 -2.14
C ALA A 15 9.10 2.05 -3.18
N ALA A 16 10.27 1.54 -2.79
CA ALA A 16 11.18 0.81 -3.68
C ALA A 16 10.53 -0.47 -4.23
N VAL A 17 9.74 -1.18 -3.44
CA VAL A 17 8.99 -2.38 -3.89
C VAL A 17 8.08 -2.08 -5.09
N ARG A 18 7.48 -0.88 -5.16
CA ARG A 18 6.68 -0.48 -6.33
C ARG A 18 7.53 -0.46 -7.60
N ILE A 19 8.68 0.21 -7.55
CA ILE A 19 9.58 0.36 -8.69
C ILE A 19 10.12 -1.00 -9.12
N LEU A 20 10.47 -1.87 -8.15
CA LEU A 20 10.89 -3.24 -8.42
C LEU A 20 9.79 -4.05 -9.13
N GLY A 21 8.56 -3.96 -8.65
CA GLY A 21 7.42 -4.65 -9.27
C GLY A 21 7.14 -4.18 -10.70
N ASP A 22 7.20 -2.87 -10.95
CA ASP A 22 7.06 -2.32 -12.31
C ASP A 22 8.20 -2.82 -13.23
N SER A 23 9.45 -2.82 -12.75
CA SER A 23 10.60 -3.31 -13.50
C SER A 23 10.51 -4.81 -13.81
N TRP A 24 9.99 -5.60 -12.88
CA TRP A 24 9.80 -7.04 -13.06
C TRP A 24 8.66 -7.33 -14.03
N ASP A 25 7.56 -6.57 -14.00
CA ASP A 25 6.47 -6.74 -14.96
C ASP A 25 6.98 -6.62 -16.41
N TYR A 26 7.81 -5.61 -16.71
CA TYR A 26 8.42 -5.46 -18.03
C TYR A 26 9.33 -6.65 -18.40
N SER A 27 10.16 -7.10 -17.46
CA SER A 27 11.20 -8.10 -17.72
C SER A 27 10.66 -9.54 -17.78
N LEU A 28 9.63 -9.83 -16.99
CA LEU A 28 9.07 -11.17 -16.80
C LEU A 28 7.88 -11.46 -17.72
N SER A 29 7.21 -10.43 -18.25
CA SER A 29 6.07 -10.59 -19.17
C SER A 29 6.40 -11.45 -20.39
N ARG A 30 7.63 -11.34 -20.95
CA ARG A 30 8.13 -12.19 -22.05
C ARG A 30 8.17 -13.68 -21.72
N HIS A 31 8.23 -14.02 -20.43
CA HIS A 31 8.20 -15.39 -19.92
C HIS A 31 6.80 -15.84 -19.48
N LYS A 32 5.75 -15.06 -19.80
CA LYS A 32 4.37 -15.29 -19.36
C LYS A 32 4.21 -15.32 -17.84
N ILE A 33 5.07 -14.59 -17.13
CA ILE A 33 5.00 -14.40 -15.68
C ILE A 33 4.45 -12.99 -15.41
N SER A 34 3.35 -12.91 -14.67
CA SER A 34 2.75 -11.64 -14.24
C SER A 34 3.21 -11.24 -12.84
N THR A 35 3.30 -9.94 -12.60
CA THR A 35 3.68 -9.39 -11.29
C THR A 35 2.53 -8.55 -10.73
N THR A 36 2.22 -8.70 -9.45
CA THR A 36 1.19 -7.92 -8.75
C THR A 36 1.78 -7.21 -7.54
N VAL A 37 1.78 -5.88 -7.55
CA VAL A 37 2.21 -5.06 -6.40
C VAL A 37 1.01 -4.71 -5.54
N ILE A 38 1.06 -5.09 -4.26
CA ILE A 38 -0.01 -4.84 -3.30
C ILE A 38 0.34 -3.63 -2.41
N PHE A 39 -0.62 -2.72 -2.27
CA PHE A 39 -0.57 -1.56 -1.38
C PHE A 39 -1.64 -1.71 -0.30
N PRO A 40 -1.31 -2.39 0.81
CA PRO A 40 -2.25 -2.58 1.90
C PRO A 40 -2.31 -1.32 2.77
N GLY A 41 -3.52 -1.02 3.24
CA GLY A 41 -3.78 -0.21 4.43
C GLY A 41 -3.65 -1.05 5.69
N TRP A 42 -4.44 -0.73 6.72
CA TRP A 42 -4.40 -1.43 8.00
C TRP A 42 -5.03 -2.83 7.90
N ILE A 43 -4.27 -3.84 8.35
CA ILE A 43 -4.71 -5.23 8.43
C ILE A 43 -4.53 -5.71 9.87
N ALA A 44 -5.57 -6.29 10.46
CA ALA A 44 -5.54 -6.88 11.78
C ALA A 44 -4.63 -8.12 11.76
N THR A 45 -3.42 -7.92 12.28
CA THR A 45 -2.36 -8.90 12.47
C THR A 45 -1.77 -8.73 13.87
N GLU A 46 -1.04 -9.73 14.35
CA GLU A 46 -0.28 -9.66 15.61
C GLU A 46 0.62 -8.41 15.66
N MET A 47 1.20 -8.02 14.51
CA MET A 47 2.04 -6.81 14.39
C MET A 47 1.27 -5.51 14.72
N THR A 48 -0.03 -5.45 14.44
CA THR A 48 -0.86 -4.25 14.63
C THR A 48 -1.72 -4.29 15.88
N GLU A 49 -1.77 -5.43 16.57
CA GLU A 49 -2.67 -5.69 17.69
C GLU A 49 -2.44 -4.71 18.85
N ASN A 50 -1.17 -4.37 19.11
CA ASN A 50 -0.78 -3.48 20.20
C ASN A 50 -0.75 -1.99 19.84
N HIS A 51 -1.18 -1.62 18.62
CA HIS A 51 -1.23 -0.22 18.21
C HIS A 51 -2.41 0.51 18.87
N LYS A 52 -2.12 1.55 19.65
CA LYS A 52 -3.13 2.34 20.40
C LYS A 52 -3.78 3.47 19.60
N PHE A 53 -3.37 3.68 18.34
CA PHE A 53 -3.91 4.74 17.49
C PHE A 53 -5.06 4.24 16.61
N LYS A 54 -5.89 5.16 16.12
CA LYS A 54 -6.98 4.82 15.21
C LYS A 54 -6.43 4.28 13.88
N MET A 55 -6.82 3.05 13.54
CA MET A 55 -6.49 2.39 12.27
C MET A 55 -7.70 2.44 11.33
N PRO A 56 -7.90 3.53 10.56
CA PRO A 56 -9.07 3.67 9.71
C PRO A 56 -9.14 2.56 8.66
N PHE A 57 -10.33 1.99 8.47
CA PHE A 57 -10.58 0.89 7.53
C PHE A 57 -9.79 -0.38 7.84
N LEU A 58 -9.56 -0.69 9.12
CA LEU A 58 -8.96 -1.94 9.57
C LEU A 58 -9.70 -3.15 8.97
N MET A 59 -8.94 -4.03 8.33
CA MET A 59 -9.47 -5.24 7.68
C MET A 59 -8.91 -6.49 8.34
N THR A 60 -9.68 -7.56 8.44
CA THR A 60 -9.16 -8.84 8.93
C THR A 60 -8.12 -9.43 7.96
N SER A 61 -7.14 -10.15 8.50
CA SER A 61 -6.12 -10.86 7.71
C SER A 61 -6.74 -11.80 6.67
N ASP A 62 -7.76 -12.57 7.04
CA ASP A 62 -8.49 -13.47 6.13
C ASP A 62 -9.14 -12.71 4.95
N THR A 63 -9.82 -11.60 5.23
CA THR A 63 -10.44 -10.79 4.18
C THR A 63 -9.38 -10.19 3.24
N ALA A 64 -8.27 -9.70 3.79
CA ALA A 64 -7.18 -9.14 3.01
C ALA A 64 -6.54 -10.22 2.12
N ALA A 65 -6.25 -11.40 2.68
CA ALA A 65 -5.68 -12.53 1.96
C ALA A 65 -6.56 -12.97 0.78
N LYS A 66 -7.88 -13.15 1.00
CA LYS A 66 -8.83 -13.51 -0.05
C LYS A 66 -8.86 -12.48 -1.19
N LYS A 67 -8.85 -11.19 -0.86
CA LYS A 67 -8.81 -10.11 -1.86
C LYS A 67 -7.50 -10.11 -2.64
N ILE A 68 -6.37 -10.27 -1.96
CA ILE A 68 -5.03 -10.32 -2.56
C ILE A 68 -4.93 -11.53 -3.51
N ALA A 69 -5.32 -12.72 -3.07
CA ALA A 69 -5.30 -13.92 -3.90
C ALA A 69 -6.14 -13.76 -5.18
N ASN A 70 -7.35 -13.19 -5.06
CA ASN A 70 -8.24 -12.96 -6.21
C ASN A 70 -7.62 -12.00 -7.24
N VAL A 71 -6.96 -10.92 -6.80
CA VAL A 71 -6.35 -9.97 -7.75
C VAL A 71 -5.09 -10.51 -8.41
N ILE A 72 -4.34 -11.37 -7.71
CA ILE A 72 -3.20 -12.10 -8.28
C ILE A 72 -3.70 -13.05 -9.37
N GLN A 73 -4.75 -13.84 -9.09
CA GLN A 73 -5.37 -14.73 -10.08
C GLN A 73 -5.89 -13.98 -11.32
N LYS A 74 -6.37 -12.75 -11.14
CA LYS A 74 -6.82 -11.87 -12.23
C LYS A 74 -5.67 -11.18 -12.99
N GLY A 75 -4.42 -11.38 -12.59
CA GLY A 75 -3.26 -10.75 -13.24
C GLY A 75 -3.24 -9.23 -13.12
N LYS A 76 -3.81 -8.65 -12.06
CA LYS A 76 -3.76 -7.19 -11.86
C LYS A 76 -2.33 -6.77 -11.54
N ARG A 77 -1.80 -5.76 -12.24
CA ARG A 77 -0.45 -5.22 -11.97
C ARG A 77 -0.31 -4.58 -10.59
N THR A 78 -1.33 -3.84 -10.17
CA THR A 78 -1.33 -3.14 -8.88
C THR A 78 -2.66 -3.28 -8.19
N TYR A 79 -2.66 -3.38 -6.86
CA TYR A 79 -3.88 -3.39 -6.07
C TYR A 79 -3.72 -2.63 -4.75
N ILE A 80 -4.65 -1.71 -4.49
CA ILE A 80 -4.75 -0.97 -3.24
C ILE A 80 -5.94 -1.52 -2.46
N LEU A 81 -5.71 -1.91 -1.20
CA LEU A 81 -6.76 -2.38 -0.30
C LEU A 81 -6.69 -1.70 1.06
N PRO A 82 -7.84 -1.38 1.69
CA PRO A 82 -9.16 -1.33 1.08
C PRO A 82 -9.32 -0.18 0.07
N TRP A 83 -10.39 -0.22 -0.74
CA TRP A 83 -10.55 0.65 -1.91
C TRP A 83 -10.62 2.14 -1.58
N GLN A 84 -10.98 2.51 -0.35
CA GLN A 84 -11.01 3.88 0.16
C GLN A 84 -9.65 4.57 0.00
N TRP A 85 -8.55 3.82 0.12
CA TRP A 85 -7.20 4.36 -0.06
C TRP A 85 -6.92 4.79 -1.52
N ASN A 86 -7.67 4.30 -2.51
CA ASN A 86 -7.57 4.82 -3.88
C ASN A 86 -7.99 6.28 -3.98
N ILE A 87 -8.83 6.76 -3.07
CA ILE A 87 -9.30 8.16 -3.04
C ILE A 87 -8.40 8.99 -2.13
N ILE A 88 -8.09 8.45 -0.94
CA ILE A 88 -7.33 9.17 0.09
C ILE A 88 -5.89 9.45 -0.37
N VAL A 89 -5.19 8.46 -0.94
CA VAL A 89 -3.78 8.59 -1.30
C VAL A 89 -3.53 9.69 -2.34
N PRO A 90 -4.30 9.80 -3.45
CA PRO A 90 -4.16 10.90 -4.40
C PRO A 90 -4.38 12.28 -3.76
N ILE A 91 -5.37 12.42 -2.87
CA ILE A 91 -5.63 13.69 -2.17
C ILE A 91 -4.39 14.11 -1.36
N PHE A 92 -3.81 13.18 -0.60
CA PHE A 92 -2.57 13.42 0.14
C PHE A 92 -1.36 13.80 -0.74
N ARG A 93 -1.33 13.34 -2.00
CA ARG A 93 -0.26 13.72 -2.94
C ARG A 93 -0.39 15.16 -3.43
N ILE A 94 -1.61 15.68 -3.54
CA ILE A 94 -1.91 17.01 -4.07
C ILE A 94 -1.87 18.07 -2.97
N LEU A 95 -2.25 17.72 -1.73
CA LEU A 95 -2.26 18.63 -0.59
C LEU A 95 -0.93 19.41 -0.42
N PRO A 96 -0.95 20.72 -0.16
CA PRO A 96 0.25 21.49 0.16
C PRO A 96 1.02 20.94 1.37
N ARG A 97 2.35 21.10 1.38
CA ARG A 97 3.22 20.59 2.47
C ARG A 97 2.90 21.20 3.84
N TRP A 98 2.45 22.45 3.88
CA TRP A 98 2.11 23.13 5.14
C TRP A 98 0.93 22.47 5.86
N ILE A 99 -0.07 21.96 5.12
CA ILE A 99 -1.19 21.20 5.71
C ILE A 99 -0.69 19.90 6.33
N ILE A 100 0.22 19.19 5.66
CA ILE A 100 0.78 17.93 6.20
C ILE A 100 1.62 18.20 7.45
N LYS A 101 2.36 19.31 7.49
CA LYS A 101 3.13 19.71 8.68
C LYS A 101 2.25 19.95 9.90
N LEU A 102 0.98 20.35 9.74
CA LEU A 102 0.04 20.50 10.85
C LEU A 102 -0.25 19.18 11.56
N PHE A 103 -0.22 18.06 10.83
CA PHE A 103 -0.37 16.71 11.39
C PHE A 103 0.96 16.08 11.87
N SER A 104 2.07 16.83 11.76
CA SER A 104 3.40 16.41 12.19
C SER A 104 3.78 16.92 13.58
N VAL A 105 2.86 17.60 14.27
CA VAL A 105 3.01 18.16 15.62
C VAL A 105 2.54 17.15 16.66
#